data_AF-A0A9Q1H843-F1
#
_entry.id   AF-A0A9Q1H843-F1
#
_cell.length_a   1.000
_cell.length_b   1.000
_cell.length_c   1.000
_cell.angle_alpha   90.00
_cell.angle_beta   90.00
_cell.angle_gamma   90.00
#
_symmetry.space_group_name_H-M   'P 1'
#
loop_
_entity.id
_entity.type
_entity.pdbx_description
1 polymer ?
#
loop_
_entity_poly.entity_id
_entity_poly.type
_entity_poly.pdbx_seq_one_letter_code
_entity_poly.pdbx_strand_id
1 'polypeptide(L)'
;MAPDSAEIYQTKSQRWIRLNAQASSGYILFTVFWDKYSFVVHCIYRLVNPVWKISASLLKRLTMDTFLKLLDSHSGRGSILRTVQYGSQMIAGLKWVTPKGKERLLTLSSQLSLCRTILHLFDDLPMLSHSLSYGLGSQEKSIFMRLISVVQNLINQLFFPIEHIAWASDLGILSISSERWNRWCVYCWFISLSLGIIRNVISLSQLRSREAKKKDANSSRQVKLSAEEVFITVSLLADMADLVIAIHYMPPGFLWSGKLTTFFVGLFGFISSLIPLWRRIQCIK
;
A
#
# COMPACT_ATOMS: atom_id res chain seq x y z
N MET A 1 -42.04 -42.56 29.08
CA MET A 1 -41.03 -42.23 30.11
C MET A 1 -40.48 -40.86 29.79
N ALA A 2 -40.93 -39.84 30.53
CA ALA A 2 -40.43 -38.47 30.38
C ALA A 2 -39.07 -38.38 31.12
N PRO A 3 -38.05 -37.72 30.55
CA PRO A 3 -36.77 -37.55 31.22
C PRO A 3 -36.92 -36.76 32.51
N ASP A 4 -36.22 -37.22 33.55
CA ASP A 4 -36.31 -36.70 34.91
C ASP A 4 -35.87 -35.22 34.93
N SER A 5 -36.67 -34.40 35.60
CA SER A 5 -36.49 -32.94 35.69
C SER A 5 -35.09 -32.53 36.19
N ALA A 6 -34.44 -33.37 37.00
CA ALA A 6 -33.08 -33.15 37.49
C ALA A 6 -32.02 -33.27 36.37
N GLU A 7 -32.20 -34.17 35.41
CA GLU A 7 -31.28 -34.42 34.30
C GLU A 7 -31.32 -33.26 33.28
N ILE A 8 -32.50 -32.67 33.08
CA ILE A 8 -32.69 -31.49 32.22
C ILE A 8 -31.98 -30.25 32.80
N TYR A 9 -32.03 -30.06 34.13
CA TYR A 9 -31.38 -28.91 34.79
C TYR A 9 -29.85 -29.01 34.78
N GLN A 10 -29.28 -30.19 35.03
CA GLN A 10 -27.83 -30.40 34.92
C GLN A 10 -27.33 -30.19 33.49
N THR A 11 -28.08 -30.63 32.48
CA THR A 11 -27.71 -30.47 31.07
C THR A 11 -27.73 -29.00 30.63
N LYS A 12 -28.69 -28.20 31.11
CA LYS A 12 -28.75 -26.75 30.83
C LYS A 12 -27.63 -25.96 31.53
N SER A 13 -27.29 -26.31 32.78
CA SER A 13 -26.18 -25.72 33.53
C SER A 13 -24.82 -25.98 32.83
N GLN A 14 -24.57 -27.23 32.45
CA GLN A 14 -23.36 -27.64 31.73
C GLN A 14 -23.24 -26.99 30.33
N ARG A 15 -24.37 -26.69 29.67
CA ARG A 15 -24.39 -25.95 28.40
C ARG A 15 -24.11 -24.46 28.60
N TRP A 16 -24.63 -23.85 29.67
CA TRP A 16 -24.40 -22.45 30.00
C TRP A 16 -22.93 -22.17 30.40
N ILE A 17 -22.33 -23.08 31.18
CA ILE A 17 -20.90 -23.01 31.55
C ILE A 17 -20.00 -23.14 30.31
N ARG A 18 -20.34 -24.04 29.36
CA ARG A 18 -19.60 -24.18 28.09
C ARG A 18 -19.73 -22.96 27.17
N LEU A 19 -20.93 -22.36 27.09
CA LEU A 19 -21.15 -21.13 26.32
C LEU A 19 -20.42 -19.92 26.93
N ASN A 20 -20.37 -19.81 28.26
CA ASN A 20 -19.60 -18.75 28.92
C ASN A 20 -18.09 -18.97 28.86
N ALA A 21 -17.60 -20.21 28.86
CA ALA A 21 -16.18 -20.51 28.65
C ALA A 21 -15.73 -20.19 27.21
N GLN A 22 -16.59 -20.44 26.20
CA GLN A 22 -16.37 -20.02 24.81
C GLN A 22 -16.48 -18.49 24.64
N ALA A 23 -17.41 -17.82 25.32
CA ALA A 23 -17.51 -16.37 25.32
C ALA A 23 -16.28 -15.72 25.99
N SER A 24 -15.74 -16.30 27.06
CA SER A 24 -14.54 -15.82 27.76
C SER A 24 -13.27 -16.00 26.92
N SER A 25 -13.14 -17.13 26.22
CA SER A 25 -12.03 -17.34 25.24
C SER A 25 -12.17 -16.42 24.02
N GLY A 26 -13.41 -16.15 23.59
CA GLY A 26 -13.71 -15.17 22.54
C GLY A 26 -13.38 -13.74 22.97
N TYR A 27 -13.60 -13.38 24.24
CA TYR A 27 -13.21 -12.08 24.80
C TYR A 27 -11.69 -11.95 24.96
N ILE A 28 -10.97 -13.02 25.31
CA ILE A 28 -9.50 -13.00 25.40
C ILE A 28 -8.87 -12.97 24.01
N LEU A 29 -9.42 -13.71 23.03
CA LEU A 29 -9.01 -13.55 21.63
C LEU A 29 -9.37 -12.16 21.12
N PHE A 30 -10.56 -11.62 21.45
CA PHE A 30 -10.97 -10.29 21.03
C PHE A 30 -10.14 -9.21 21.71
N THR A 31 -9.70 -9.33 22.96
CA THR A 31 -8.79 -8.35 23.60
C THR A 31 -7.36 -8.49 23.12
N VAL A 32 -6.85 -9.70 22.86
CA VAL A 32 -5.52 -9.89 22.24
C VAL A 32 -5.50 -9.47 20.77
N PHE A 33 -6.61 -9.68 20.05
CA PHE A 33 -6.81 -9.20 18.68
C PHE A 33 -7.00 -7.67 18.72
N TRP A 34 -7.87 -7.14 19.57
CA TRP A 34 -8.12 -5.70 19.73
C TRP A 34 -6.90 -4.93 20.24
N ASP A 35 -6.04 -5.50 21.08
CA ASP A 35 -4.78 -4.85 21.49
C ASP A 35 -3.73 -4.85 20.37
N LYS A 36 -3.67 -5.91 19.55
CA LYS A 36 -2.84 -5.92 18.32
C LYS A 36 -3.35 -4.95 17.26
N TYR A 37 -4.67 -4.81 17.12
CA TYR A 37 -5.30 -3.88 16.18
C TYR A 37 -5.49 -2.49 16.77
N SER A 38 -5.36 -2.27 18.08
CA SER A 38 -5.39 -0.95 18.72
C SER A 38 -4.20 -0.12 18.25
N PHE A 39 -3.02 -0.74 18.07
CA PHE A 39 -1.90 -0.08 17.40
C PHE A 39 -2.23 0.27 15.95
N VAL A 40 -2.85 -0.62 15.19
CA VAL A 40 -3.23 -0.38 13.78
C VAL A 40 -4.32 0.68 13.67
N VAL A 41 -5.32 0.68 14.55
CA VAL A 41 -6.42 1.64 14.61
C VAL A 41 -5.94 2.98 15.15
N HIS A 42 -5.03 3.02 16.12
CA HIS A 42 -4.39 4.23 16.60
C HIS A 42 -3.40 4.80 15.56
N CYS A 43 -2.73 3.94 14.80
CA CYS A 43 -2.04 4.31 13.57
C CYS A 43 -3.07 4.91 12.60
N ILE A 44 -4.16 4.23 12.23
CA ILE A 44 -5.22 4.72 11.33
C ILE A 44 -5.79 6.07 11.80
N TYR A 45 -5.99 6.27 13.09
CA TYR A 45 -6.45 7.54 13.64
C TYR A 45 -5.37 8.64 13.54
N ARG A 46 -4.10 8.28 13.73
CA ARG A 46 -2.93 9.12 13.38
C ARG A 46 -2.68 9.22 11.87
N LEU A 47 -3.38 8.46 11.03
CA LEU A 47 -3.27 8.44 9.56
C LEU A 47 -4.24 9.38 8.87
N VAL A 48 -5.45 9.53 9.42
CA VAL A 48 -6.46 10.45 8.87
C VAL A 48 -5.92 11.89 8.86
N ASN A 49 -5.21 12.31 9.91
CA ASN A 49 -4.69 13.66 10.04
C ASN A 49 -3.62 14.03 8.98
N PRO A 50 -2.56 13.23 8.74
CA PRO A 50 -1.59 13.50 7.68
C PRO A 50 -2.20 13.33 6.27
N VAL A 51 -3.05 12.34 6.01
CA VAL A 51 -3.69 12.19 4.68
C VAL A 51 -4.61 13.38 4.38
N TRP A 52 -5.40 13.83 5.36
CA TRP A 52 -6.23 15.04 5.21
C TRP A 52 -5.38 16.30 4.97
N LYS A 53 -4.29 16.47 5.74
CA LYS A 53 -3.34 17.58 5.54
C LYS A 53 -2.68 17.53 4.16
N ILE A 54 -2.34 16.35 3.67
CA ILE A 54 -1.80 16.15 2.31
C ILE A 54 -2.82 16.60 1.28
N SER A 55 -4.06 16.11 1.34
CA SER A 55 -5.13 16.49 0.42
C SER A 55 -5.43 17.99 0.44
N ALA A 56 -5.50 18.60 1.62
CA ALA A 56 -5.67 20.06 1.75
C ALA A 56 -4.48 20.84 1.17
N SER A 57 -3.25 20.36 1.39
CA SER A 57 -2.04 20.99 0.85
C SER A 57 -1.91 20.85 -0.66
N LEU A 58 -2.37 19.71 -1.22
CA LEU A 58 -2.45 19.46 -2.65
C LEU A 58 -3.37 20.50 -3.30
N LEU A 59 -4.60 20.61 -2.80
CA LEU A 59 -5.58 21.56 -3.32
C LEU A 59 -5.09 23.01 -3.25
N LYS A 60 -4.40 23.38 -2.17
CA LYS A 60 -3.86 24.74 -2.00
C LYS A 60 -2.71 25.07 -2.95
N ARG A 61 -1.91 24.08 -3.36
CA ARG A 61 -0.71 24.28 -4.21
C ARG A 61 -0.94 23.95 -5.68
N LEU A 62 -2.09 23.38 -6.04
CA LEU A 62 -2.42 23.03 -7.42
C LEU A 62 -2.82 24.30 -8.20
N THR A 63 -1.81 25.01 -8.70
CA THR A 63 -1.98 26.07 -9.69
C THR A 63 -1.88 25.50 -11.10
N MET A 64 -2.36 26.25 -12.11
CA MET A 64 -2.22 25.84 -13.53
C MET A 64 -0.76 25.56 -13.89
N ASP A 65 0.18 26.42 -13.48
CA ASP A 65 1.61 26.22 -13.75
C ASP A 65 2.17 24.95 -13.10
N THR A 66 1.75 24.66 -11.86
CA THR A 66 2.16 23.45 -11.15
C THR A 66 1.61 22.20 -11.85
N PHE A 67 0.38 22.27 -12.33
CA PHE A 67 -0.24 21.19 -13.08
C PHE A 67 0.44 20.96 -14.44
N LEU A 68 0.79 22.02 -15.16
CA LEU A 68 1.55 21.93 -16.41
C LEU A 68 2.92 21.29 -16.19
N LYS A 69 3.70 21.77 -15.20
CA LYS A 69 5.00 21.18 -14.84
C LYS A 69 4.89 19.72 -14.43
N LEU A 70 3.80 19.34 -13.75
CA LEU A 70 3.54 17.95 -13.40
C LEU A 70 3.28 17.10 -14.64
N LEU A 71 2.48 17.61 -15.59
CA LEU A 71 2.20 16.96 -16.87
C LEU A 71 3.42 16.89 -17.78
N ASP A 72 4.37 17.81 -17.69
CA ASP A 72 5.60 17.75 -18.49
C ASP A 72 6.52 16.59 -18.07
N SER A 73 6.41 16.14 -16.82
CA SER A 73 7.21 15.02 -16.31
C SER A 73 6.57 13.65 -16.60
N HIS A 74 7.36 12.71 -17.12
CA HIS A 74 6.93 11.31 -17.34
C HIS A 74 6.31 10.71 -16.07
N SER A 75 7.01 10.81 -14.94
CA SER A 75 6.52 10.24 -13.70
C SER A 75 5.31 11.01 -13.11
N GLY A 76 5.12 12.29 -13.45
CA GLY A 76 3.95 13.06 -13.07
C GLY A 76 2.70 12.59 -13.81
N ARG A 77 2.81 12.35 -15.13
CA ARG A 77 1.76 11.69 -15.92
C ARG A 77 1.40 10.33 -15.31
N GLY A 78 2.39 9.51 -14.99
CA GLY A 78 2.20 8.22 -14.34
C GLY A 78 1.39 8.29 -13.03
N SER A 79 1.71 9.26 -12.16
CA SER A 79 0.98 9.50 -10.91
C SER A 79 -0.47 9.94 -11.14
N ILE A 80 -0.72 10.84 -12.09
CA ILE A 80 -2.08 11.31 -12.41
C ILE A 80 -2.91 10.14 -12.94
N LEU A 81 -2.37 9.38 -13.91
CA LEU A 81 -3.05 8.21 -14.47
C LEU A 81 -3.41 7.20 -13.38
N ARG A 82 -2.50 6.94 -12.44
CA ARG A 82 -2.76 6.02 -11.30
C ARG A 82 -3.91 6.53 -10.42
N THR A 83 -3.87 7.83 -10.12
CA THR A 83 -4.88 8.48 -9.28
C THR A 83 -6.27 8.39 -9.92
N VAL A 84 -6.38 8.68 -11.23
CA VAL A 84 -7.65 8.59 -11.96
C VAL A 84 -8.10 7.14 -12.13
N GLN A 85 -7.17 6.21 -12.39
CA GLN A 85 -7.44 4.77 -12.50
C GLN A 85 -8.11 4.23 -11.24
N TYR A 86 -7.47 4.38 -10.08
CA TYR A 86 -8.00 3.86 -8.82
C TYR A 86 -9.16 4.69 -8.29
N GLY A 87 -9.19 6.00 -8.55
CA GLY A 87 -10.35 6.86 -8.26
C GLY A 87 -11.59 6.38 -9.00
N SER A 88 -11.45 5.99 -10.26
CA SER A 88 -12.55 5.44 -11.08
C SER A 88 -13.01 4.07 -10.56
N GLN A 89 -12.09 3.18 -10.16
CA GLN A 89 -12.43 1.91 -9.48
C GLN A 89 -13.16 2.13 -8.16
N MET A 90 -12.70 3.10 -7.36
CA MET A 90 -13.33 3.45 -6.08
C MET A 90 -14.77 3.90 -6.31
N ILE A 91 -15.00 4.84 -7.23
CA ILE A 91 -16.35 5.33 -7.55
C ILE A 91 -17.22 4.20 -8.10
N ALA A 92 -16.70 3.36 -9.00
CA ALA A 92 -17.44 2.23 -9.56
C ALA A 92 -17.90 1.22 -8.49
N GLY A 93 -17.15 1.09 -7.38
CA GLY A 93 -17.50 0.23 -6.26
C GLY A 93 -18.64 0.75 -5.38
N LEU A 94 -19.10 2.00 -5.56
CA LEU A 94 -20.15 2.60 -4.74
C LEU A 94 -21.54 2.05 -5.11
N LYS A 95 -22.39 1.87 -4.09
CA LYS A 95 -23.72 1.26 -4.25
C LYS A 95 -24.68 2.11 -5.10
N TRP A 96 -24.52 3.43 -5.07
CA TRP A 96 -25.40 4.39 -5.76
C TRP A 96 -25.06 4.60 -7.24
N VAL A 97 -23.97 4.01 -7.75
CA VAL A 97 -23.61 4.12 -9.17
C VAL A 97 -24.45 3.13 -10.00
N THR A 98 -25.02 3.62 -11.09
CA THR A 98 -25.82 2.79 -12.01
C THR A 98 -24.98 1.68 -12.66
N PRO A 99 -25.55 0.52 -13.02
CA PRO A 99 -24.79 -0.58 -13.64
C PRO A 99 -23.97 -0.15 -14.87
N LYS A 100 -24.59 0.62 -15.78
CA LYS A 100 -23.91 1.20 -16.95
C LYS A 100 -22.79 2.18 -16.58
N GLY A 101 -22.97 2.94 -15.50
CA GLY A 101 -21.93 3.82 -14.96
C GLY A 101 -20.73 3.04 -14.42
N LYS A 102 -20.98 1.93 -13.71
CA LYS A 102 -19.92 1.05 -13.19
C LYS A 102 -19.08 0.47 -14.31
N GLU A 103 -19.71 -0.09 -15.34
CA GLU A 103 -19.02 -0.64 -16.51
C GLU A 103 -18.11 0.40 -17.16
N ARG A 104 -18.63 1.61 -17.44
CA ARG A 104 -17.84 2.69 -18.04
C ARG A 104 -16.62 3.09 -17.20
N LEU A 105 -16.79 3.21 -15.88
CA LEU A 105 -15.70 3.56 -14.96
C LEU A 105 -14.64 2.45 -14.87
N LEU A 106 -15.06 1.18 -14.91
CA LEU A 106 -14.12 0.05 -14.91
C LEU A 106 -13.37 -0.08 -16.24
N THR A 107 -14.05 0.14 -17.36
CA THR A 107 -13.39 0.23 -18.67
C THR A 107 -12.37 1.36 -18.70
N LEU A 108 -12.74 2.56 -18.22
CA LEU A 108 -11.82 3.68 -18.08
C LEU A 108 -10.60 3.31 -17.22
N SER A 109 -10.84 2.70 -16.05
CA SER A 109 -9.76 2.27 -15.16
C SER A 109 -8.82 1.26 -15.84
N SER A 110 -9.38 0.29 -16.57
CA SER A 110 -8.60 -0.70 -17.34
C SER A 110 -7.73 -0.03 -18.41
N GLN A 111 -8.28 0.91 -19.17
CA GLN A 111 -7.54 1.64 -20.21
C GLN A 111 -6.41 2.50 -19.62
N LEU A 112 -6.65 3.14 -18.48
CA LEU A 112 -5.62 3.91 -17.76
C LEU A 112 -4.51 2.99 -17.20
N SER A 113 -4.86 1.79 -16.73
CA SER A 113 -3.89 0.78 -16.30
C SER A 113 -3.01 0.31 -17.46
N LEU A 114 -3.61 0.05 -18.62
CA LEU A 114 -2.88 -0.33 -19.83
C LEU A 114 -1.95 0.82 -20.29
N CYS A 115 -2.44 2.05 -20.30
CA CYS A 115 -1.63 3.22 -20.62
C CYS A 115 -0.40 3.35 -19.69
N ARG A 116 -0.57 3.11 -18.39
CA ARG A 116 0.56 3.08 -17.44
C ARG A 116 1.56 1.97 -17.74
N THR A 117 1.08 0.78 -18.09
CA THR A 117 1.93 -0.35 -18.50
C THR A 117 2.78 0.03 -19.73
N ILE A 118 2.19 0.72 -20.71
CA ILE A 118 2.91 1.23 -21.88
C ILE A 118 3.95 2.29 -21.48
N LEU A 119 3.65 3.17 -20.51
CA LEU A 119 4.62 4.15 -20.02
C LEU A 119 5.80 3.50 -19.28
N HIS A 120 5.56 2.39 -18.59
CA HIS A 120 6.62 1.62 -17.91
C HIS A 120 7.60 0.94 -18.89
N LEU A 121 7.23 0.78 -20.17
CA LEU A 121 8.17 0.35 -21.22
C LEU A 121 9.42 1.25 -21.30
N PHE A 122 9.30 2.50 -20.84
CA PHE A 122 10.39 3.47 -20.83
C PHE A 122 11.11 3.56 -19.48
N ASP A 123 10.72 2.78 -18.47
CA ASP A 123 11.27 2.84 -17.10
C ASP A 123 12.49 1.94 -16.87
N ASP A 124 12.83 1.05 -17.82
CA ASP A 124 14.03 0.20 -17.75
C ASP A 124 15.32 1.02 -17.55
N LEU A 125 15.52 2.05 -18.37
CA LEU A 125 16.73 2.89 -18.34
C LEU A 125 16.79 3.79 -17.10
N PRO A 126 15.71 4.50 -16.71
CA PRO A 126 15.65 5.17 -15.41
C PRO A 126 15.94 4.24 -14.24
N MET A 127 15.39 3.02 -14.22
CA MET A 127 15.62 2.05 -13.15
C MET A 127 17.09 1.58 -13.13
N LEU A 128 17.68 1.33 -14.30
CA LEU A 128 19.08 0.96 -14.41
C LEU A 128 19.99 2.08 -13.93
N SER A 129 19.73 3.31 -14.36
CA SER A 129 20.47 4.50 -13.91
C SER A 129 20.38 4.69 -12.39
N HIS A 130 19.20 4.48 -11.81
CA HIS A 130 19.00 4.51 -10.36
C HIS A 130 19.79 3.39 -9.66
N SER A 131 19.71 2.15 -10.15
CA SER A 131 20.45 1.01 -9.60
C SER A 131 21.97 1.21 -9.66
N LEU A 132 22.50 1.74 -10.77
CA LEU A 132 23.92 2.06 -10.93
C LEU A 132 24.36 3.20 -10.01
N SER A 133 23.54 4.24 -9.88
CA SER A 133 23.80 5.36 -8.96
C SER A 133 23.78 4.93 -7.50
N TYR A 134 22.90 3.99 -7.14
CA TYR A 134 22.85 3.39 -5.81
C TYR A 134 24.05 2.46 -5.55
N GLY A 135 24.55 1.80 -6.60
CA GLY A 135 25.66 0.85 -6.55
C GLY A 135 25.38 -0.31 -5.59
N LEU A 136 26.38 -0.66 -4.79
CA LEU A 136 26.26 -1.68 -3.75
C LEU A 136 25.84 -1.10 -2.38
N GLY A 137 25.35 0.14 -2.34
CA GLY A 137 24.84 0.77 -1.12
C GLY A 137 25.93 1.22 -0.13
N SER A 138 27.04 1.78 -0.61
CA SER A 138 28.13 2.34 0.22
C SER A 138 27.69 3.47 1.16
N GLN A 139 26.57 4.10 0.86
CA GLN A 139 25.90 5.14 1.66
C GLN A 139 25.19 4.60 2.90
N GLU A 140 24.91 3.28 2.95
CA GLU A 140 24.21 2.67 4.08
C GLU A 140 25.18 2.31 5.20
N LYS A 141 24.88 2.76 6.42
CA LYS A 141 25.72 2.44 7.60
C LYS A 141 25.60 0.97 8.04
N SER A 142 24.49 0.32 7.74
CA SER A 142 24.20 -1.05 8.18
C SER A 142 24.23 -2.00 6.99
N ILE A 143 24.96 -3.11 7.14
CA ILE A 143 25.03 -4.19 6.14
C ILE A 143 23.62 -4.74 5.83
N PHE A 144 22.76 -4.82 6.84
CA PHE A 144 21.38 -5.30 6.67
C PHE A 144 20.55 -4.36 5.79
N MET A 145 20.64 -3.04 6.01
CA MET A 145 19.95 -2.03 5.19
C MET A 145 20.47 -2.04 3.75
N ARG A 146 21.79 -2.19 3.60
CA ARG A 146 22.45 -2.34 2.31
C ARG A 146 21.91 -3.55 1.55
N LEU A 147 21.83 -4.71 2.19
CA LEU A 147 21.31 -5.93 1.57
C LEU A 147 19.85 -5.76 1.14
N ILE A 148 18.99 -5.25 2.02
CA ILE A 148 17.57 -5.01 1.70
C ILE A 148 17.43 -4.11 0.47
N SER A 149 18.15 -2.99 0.44
CA SER A 149 18.04 -2.02 -0.65
C SER A 149 18.60 -2.56 -1.96
N VAL A 150 19.71 -3.30 -1.94
CA VAL A 150 20.27 -3.95 -3.14
C VAL A 150 19.29 -4.99 -3.70
N VAL A 151 18.73 -5.85 -2.84
CA VAL A 151 17.74 -6.85 -3.26
C VAL A 151 16.48 -6.16 -3.78
N GLN A 152 16.00 -5.11 -3.12
CA GLN A 152 14.84 -4.36 -3.59
C GLN A 152 15.08 -3.73 -4.97
N ASN A 153 16.24 -3.12 -5.19
CA ASN A 153 16.61 -2.55 -6.49
C ASN A 153 16.70 -3.62 -7.58
N LEU A 154 17.26 -4.79 -7.26
CA LEU A 154 17.29 -5.93 -8.18
C LEU A 154 15.88 -6.39 -8.56
N ILE A 155 14.99 -6.56 -7.58
CA ILE A 155 13.59 -6.95 -7.82
C ILE A 155 12.88 -5.89 -8.68
N ASN A 156 13.09 -4.60 -8.43
CA ASN A 156 12.53 -3.53 -9.24
C ASN A 156 13.09 -3.53 -10.67
N GLN A 157 14.37 -3.83 -10.86
CA GLN A 157 14.97 -3.96 -12.19
C GLN A 157 14.38 -5.14 -12.97
N LEU A 158 14.12 -6.26 -12.29
CA LEU A 158 13.53 -7.45 -12.91
C LEU A 158 12.04 -7.28 -13.21
N PHE A 159 11.33 -6.46 -12.43
CA PHE A 159 9.90 -6.21 -12.60
C PHE A 159 9.57 -5.72 -14.01
N PHE A 160 10.30 -4.74 -14.56
CA PHE A 160 9.97 -4.13 -15.85
C PHE A 160 10.06 -5.13 -17.02
N PRO A 161 11.16 -5.88 -17.22
CA PRO A 161 11.20 -6.92 -18.26
C PRO A 161 10.10 -7.97 -18.12
N ILE A 162 9.77 -8.39 -16.89
CA ILE A 162 8.69 -9.35 -16.64
C ILE A 162 7.33 -8.75 -17.05
N GLU A 163 7.08 -7.48 -16.71
CA GLU A 163 5.88 -6.74 -17.12
C GLU A 163 5.79 -6.59 -18.65
N HIS A 164 6.93 -6.39 -19.33
CA HIS A 164 6.98 -6.28 -20.80
C HIS A 164 6.62 -7.60 -21.46
N ILE A 165 7.09 -8.72 -20.91
CA ILE A 165 6.75 -10.05 -21.40
C ILE A 165 5.26 -10.35 -21.16
N ALA A 166 4.72 -9.99 -19.99
CA ALA A 166 3.29 -10.13 -19.70
C ALA A 166 2.42 -9.32 -20.69
N TRP A 167 2.77 -8.04 -20.89
CA TRP A 167 2.09 -7.14 -21.82
C TRP A 167 2.17 -7.63 -23.28
N ALA A 168 3.34 -8.06 -23.75
CA ALA A 168 3.50 -8.57 -25.11
C ALA A 168 2.72 -9.89 -25.32
N SER A 169 2.64 -10.71 -24.28
CA SER A 169 1.82 -11.92 -24.28
C SER A 169 0.31 -11.61 -24.31
N ASP A 170 -0.15 -10.60 -23.57
CA ASP A 170 -1.55 -10.13 -23.60
C ASP A 170 -1.99 -9.64 -24.99
N LEU A 171 -1.06 -9.06 -25.76
CA LEU A 171 -1.30 -8.63 -27.13
C LEU A 171 -1.17 -9.75 -28.17
N GLY A 172 -0.81 -10.97 -27.76
CA GLY A 172 -0.57 -12.09 -28.67
C GLY A 172 0.72 -11.97 -29.49
N ILE A 173 1.60 -11.03 -29.18
CA ILE A 173 2.93 -10.90 -29.81
C ILE A 173 3.79 -12.10 -29.43
N LEU A 174 3.68 -12.56 -28.18
CA LEU A 174 4.34 -13.75 -27.67
C LEU A 174 3.32 -14.86 -27.37
N SER A 175 3.52 -16.04 -27.94
CA SER A 175 2.69 -17.24 -27.74
C SER A 175 2.98 -17.98 -26.42
N ILE A 176 3.13 -17.21 -25.35
CA ILE A 176 3.40 -17.70 -23.98
C ILE A 176 2.20 -17.41 -23.07
N SER A 177 2.22 -17.92 -21.84
CA SER A 177 1.13 -17.70 -20.88
C SER A 177 1.24 -16.33 -20.22
N SER A 178 0.41 -15.38 -20.63
CA SER A 178 0.30 -14.07 -19.97
C SER A 178 0.02 -14.20 -18.46
N GLU A 179 -0.90 -15.08 -18.08
CA GLU A 179 -1.28 -15.29 -16.67
C GLU A 179 -0.07 -15.68 -15.80
N ARG A 180 0.87 -16.47 -16.34
CA ARG A 180 2.10 -16.84 -15.62
C ARG A 180 3.00 -15.64 -15.38
N TRP A 181 3.20 -14.79 -16.38
CA TRP A 181 4.05 -13.60 -16.28
C TRP A 181 3.42 -12.52 -15.41
N ASN A 182 2.10 -12.31 -15.53
CA ASN A 182 1.34 -11.44 -14.64
C ASN A 182 1.47 -11.86 -13.17
N ARG A 183 1.48 -13.17 -12.86
CA ARG A 183 1.76 -13.65 -11.48
C ARG A 183 3.17 -13.28 -11.01
N TRP A 184 4.17 -13.39 -11.87
CA TRP A 184 5.54 -12.95 -11.54
C TRP A 184 5.62 -11.45 -11.27
N CYS A 185 4.89 -10.62 -12.01
CA CYS A 185 4.77 -9.18 -11.73
C CYS A 185 4.23 -8.96 -10.32
N VAL A 186 3.15 -9.66 -9.93
CA VAL A 186 2.55 -9.55 -8.59
C VAL A 186 3.53 -9.99 -7.50
N TYR A 187 4.30 -11.07 -7.72
CA TYR A 187 5.33 -11.51 -6.76
C TYR A 187 6.44 -10.47 -6.60
N CYS A 188 6.97 -9.94 -7.70
CA CYS A 188 8.00 -8.90 -7.66
C CYS A 188 7.49 -7.65 -6.93
N TRP A 189 6.26 -7.23 -7.25
CA TRP A 189 5.62 -6.09 -6.60
C TRP A 189 5.46 -6.30 -5.09
N PHE A 190 4.95 -7.45 -4.67
CA PHE A 190 4.79 -7.79 -3.25
C PHE A 190 6.13 -7.85 -2.49
N ILE A 191 7.16 -8.48 -3.07
CA ILE A 191 8.49 -8.57 -2.45
C ILE A 191 9.09 -7.18 -2.31
N SER A 192 9.03 -6.37 -3.37
CA SER A 192 9.56 -5.00 -3.34
C SER A 192 8.87 -4.12 -2.30
N LEU A 193 7.54 -4.18 -2.22
CA LEU A 193 6.77 -3.48 -1.19
C LEU A 193 7.20 -3.93 0.21
N SER A 194 7.28 -5.24 0.44
CA SER A 194 7.67 -5.80 1.75
C SER A 194 9.05 -5.32 2.19
N LEU A 195 10.03 -5.32 1.27
CA LEU A 195 11.37 -4.80 1.54
C LEU A 195 11.36 -3.28 1.81
N GLY A 196 10.58 -2.51 1.03
CA GLY A 196 10.41 -1.08 1.22
C GLY A 196 9.80 -0.72 2.58
N ILE A 197 8.81 -1.48 3.02
CA ILE A 197 8.18 -1.37 4.33
C ILE A 197 9.19 -1.61 5.45
N ILE A 198 9.93 -2.72 5.38
CA ILE A 198 10.96 -3.05 6.38
C ILE A 198 11.99 -1.92 6.46
N ARG A 199 12.46 -1.45 5.30
CA ARG A 199 13.40 -0.32 5.20
C ARG A 199 12.85 0.94 5.84
N ASN A 200 11.61 1.33 5.52
CA ASN A 200 10.97 2.53 6.04
C ASN A 200 10.74 2.45 7.56
N VAL A 201 10.38 1.28 8.10
CA VAL A 201 10.24 1.07 9.55
C VAL A 201 11.58 1.23 10.27
N ILE A 202 12.65 0.64 9.73
CA ILE A 202 14.00 0.76 10.31
C ILE A 202 14.46 2.22 10.25
N SER A 203 14.32 2.89 9.10
CA SER A 203 14.69 4.30 8.96
C SER A 203 13.91 5.21 9.92
N LEU A 204 12.61 4.97 10.09
CA LEU A 204 11.77 5.71 11.03
C LEU A 204 12.20 5.48 12.48
N SER A 205 12.51 4.24 12.86
CA SER A 205 13.02 3.90 14.19
C SER A 205 14.35 4.60 14.47
N GLN A 206 15.29 4.53 13.52
CA GLN A 206 16.59 5.19 13.65
C GLN A 206 16.47 6.71 13.75
N LEU A 207 15.58 7.33 12.95
CA LEU A 207 15.33 8.76 12.99
C LEU A 207 14.80 9.18 14.37
N ARG A 208 13.79 8.50 14.88
CA ARG A 208 13.22 8.77 16.21
C ARG A 208 14.24 8.58 17.34
N SER A 209 15.07 7.54 17.28
CA SER A 209 16.14 7.36 18.26
C SER A 209 17.18 8.49 18.22
N ARG A 210 17.50 9.02 17.03
CA ARG A 210 18.41 10.18 16.91
C ARG A 210 17.77 11.45 17.46
N GLU A 211 16.49 11.67 17.20
CA GLU A 211 15.76 12.83 17.71
C GLU A 211 15.57 12.78 19.23
N ALA A 212 15.29 11.60 19.80
CA ALA A 212 15.22 11.39 21.25
C ALA A 212 16.55 11.76 21.93
N LYS A 213 17.69 11.25 21.42
CA LYS A 213 19.03 11.59 21.94
C LYS A 213 19.34 13.09 21.86
N LYS A 214 18.90 13.78 20.79
CA LYS A 214 19.06 15.23 20.65
C LYS A 214 18.19 16.01 21.62
N LYS A 215 17.02 15.49 21.99
CA LYS A 215 16.10 16.10 22.96
C LYS A 215 16.64 16.01 24.38
N ASP A 216 17.21 14.87 24.77
CA ASP A 216 17.86 14.70 26.08
C ASP A 216 19.04 15.67 26.26
N ALA A 217 19.68 16.08 25.16
CA ALA A 217 20.75 17.08 25.16
C ALA A 217 20.26 18.55 25.12
N ASN A 218 18.98 18.81 24.82
CA ASN A 218 18.42 20.16 24.63
C ASN A 218 17.01 20.26 25.25
N SER A 219 16.96 20.63 26.53
CA SER A 219 15.82 20.45 27.46
C SER A 219 14.53 21.23 27.17
N SER A 220 14.37 21.92 26.04
CA SER A 220 13.24 22.85 25.83
C SER A 220 12.62 22.84 24.44
N ARG A 221 12.94 21.88 23.55
CA ARG A 221 12.44 21.91 22.17
C ARG A 221 11.08 21.21 22.03
N GLN A 222 10.05 21.98 21.64
CA GLN A 222 8.72 21.50 21.28
C GLN A 222 8.80 20.43 20.17
N VAL A 223 8.05 19.33 20.33
CA VAL A 223 8.00 18.22 19.37
C VAL A 223 7.26 18.67 18.10
N LYS A 224 8.00 19.25 17.15
CA LYS A 224 7.54 19.33 15.76
C LYS A 224 8.06 18.09 15.04
N LEU A 225 7.15 17.33 14.44
CA LEU A 225 7.50 16.25 13.51
C LEU A 225 8.45 16.82 12.45
N SER A 226 9.63 16.23 12.30
CA SER A 226 10.55 16.65 11.24
C SER A 226 9.94 16.35 9.87
N ALA A 227 10.27 17.16 8.87
CA ALA A 227 9.77 16.93 7.50
C ALA A 227 10.18 15.54 6.98
N GLU A 228 11.35 15.05 7.41
CA GLU A 228 11.85 13.70 7.14
C GLU A 228 10.96 12.62 7.78
N GLU A 229 10.58 12.78 9.05
CA GLU A 229 9.68 11.84 9.72
C GLU A 229 8.31 11.76 9.02
N VAL A 230 7.75 12.91 8.64
CA VAL A 230 6.49 12.97 7.87
C VAL A 230 6.66 12.25 6.54
N PHE A 231 7.76 12.49 5.83
CA PHE A 231 8.02 11.86 4.54
C PHE A 231 8.09 10.34 4.64
N ILE A 232 8.89 9.80 5.57
CA ILE A 232 9.05 8.35 5.77
C ILE A 232 7.73 7.73 6.19
N THR A 233 7.03 8.36 7.14
CA THR A 233 5.74 7.88 7.62
C THR A 233 4.75 7.79 6.48
N VAL A 234 4.60 8.85 5.68
CA VAL A 234 3.69 8.86 4.52
C VAL A 234 4.10 7.80 3.48
N SER A 235 5.40 7.60 3.23
CA SER A 235 5.89 6.54 2.35
C SER A 235 5.45 5.15 2.80
N LEU A 236 5.66 4.85 4.08
CA LEU A 236 5.29 3.57 4.68
C LEU A 236 3.80 3.27 4.45
N LEU A 237 2.96 4.29 4.45
CA LEU A 237 1.51 4.16 4.33
C LEU A 237 1.05 3.96 2.90
N ALA A 238 1.71 4.61 1.94
CA ALA A 238 1.55 4.26 0.54
C ALA A 238 1.90 2.78 0.32
N ASP A 239 3.06 2.35 0.82
CA ASP A 239 3.54 0.98 0.63
C ASP A 239 2.61 -0.05 1.31
N MET A 240 2.08 0.26 2.51
CA MET A 240 1.06 -0.56 3.18
C MET A 240 -0.22 -0.67 2.37
N ALA A 241 -0.74 0.44 1.85
CA ALA A 241 -1.96 0.45 1.06
C ALA A 241 -1.78 -0.34 -0.24
N ASP A 242 -0.64 -0.18 -0.91
CA ASP A 242 -0.30 -0.97 -2.10
C ASP A 242 -0.07 -2.45 -1.76
N LEU A 243 0.49 -2.78 -0.59
CA LEU A 243 0.65 -4.17 -0.15
C LEU A 243 -0.70 -4.87 0.03
N VAL A 244 -1.70 -4.15 0.55
CA VAL A 244 -3.06 -4.67 0.67
C VAL A 244 -3.63 -5.07 -0.69
N ILE A 245 -3.36 -4.26 -1.72
CA ILE A 245 -3.76 -4.53 -3.11
C ILE A 245 -2.94 -5.66 -3.71
N ALA A 246 -1.62 -5.68 -3.50
CA ALA A 246 -0.75 -6.73 -4.01
C ALA A 246 -1.20 -8.11 -3.49
N ILE A 247 -1.54 -8.21 -2.20
CA ILE A 247 -2.07 -9.44 -1.60
C ILE A 247 -3.43 -9.83 -2.20
N HIS A 248 -4.28 -8.86 -2.56
CA HIS A 248 -5.54 -9.14 -3.26
C HIS A 248 -5.31 -9.83 -4.61
N TYR A 249 -4.28 -9.41 -5.37
CA TYR A 249 -3.94 -9.98 -6.67
C TYR A 249 -3.06 -11.24 -6.62
N MET A 250 -2.65 -11.70 -5.43
CA MET A 250 -1.92 -12.96 -5.26
C MET A 250 -2.75 -14.17 -5.66
N PRO A 251 -2.14 -15.35 -5.89
CA PRO A 251 -2.88 -16.58 -6.13
C PRO A 251 -3.86 -16.94 -4.99
N PRO A 252 -4.96 -17.64 -5.32
CA PRO A 252 -5.91 -18.10 -4.31
C PRO A 252 -5.24 -18.92 -3.21
N GLY A 253 -5.70 -18.73 -1.96
CA GLY A 253 -5.14 -19.40 -0.78
C GLY A 253 -4.06 -18.60 -0.05
N PHE A 254 -3.59 -17.48 -0.62
CA PHE A 254 -2.69 -16.56 0.08
C PHE A 254 -3.48 -15.44 0.78
N LEU A 255 -3.50 -15.45 2.11
CA LEU A 255 -4.14 -14.41 2.95
C LEU A 255 -5.58 -14.06 2.48
N TRP A 256 -5.81 -12.82 2.05
CA TRP A 256 -7.10 -12.32 1.54
C TRP A 256 -7.15 -12.18 0.01
N SER A 257 -6.33 -12.95 -0.71
CA SER A 257 -6.37 -13.02 -2.17
C SER A 257 -7.81 -13.15 -2.70
N GLY A 258 -8.15 -12.30 -3.66
CA GLY A 258 -9.47 -12.27 -4.30
C GLY A 258 -10.64 -11.82 -3.40
N LYS A 259 -10.40 -11.42 -2.13
CA LYS A 259 -11.48 -11.08 -1.18
C LYS A 259 -11.87 -9.60 -1.13
N LEU A 260 -11.03 -8.68 -1.60
CA LEU A 260 -11.35 -7.26 -1.61
C LEU A 260 -12.42 -6.96 -2.67
N THR A 261 -13.35 -6.08 -2.32
CA THR A 261 -14.27 -5.50 -3.30
C THR A 261 -13.57 -4.46 -4.15
N THR A 262 -14.09 -4.19 -5.34
CA THR A 262 -13.62 -3.14 -6.25
C THR A 262 -13.49 -1.77 -5.58
N PHE A 263 -14.40 -1.45 -4.65
CA PHE A 263 -14.34 -0.21 -3.87
C PHE A 263 -13.06 -0.13 -3.06
N PHE A 264 -12.71 -1.18 -2.31
CA PHE A 264 -11.52 -1.18 -1.45
C PHE A 264 -10.22 -1.19 -2.26
N VAL A 265 -10.17 -1.94 -3.36
CA VAL A 265 -9.02 -1.90 -4.29
C VAL A 265 -8.81 -0.47 -4.80
N GLY A 266 -9.89 0.18 -5.26
CA GLY A 266 -9.87 1.57 -5.67
C GLY A 266 -9.44 2.53 -4.56
N LEU A 267 -9.99 2.36 -3.35
CA LEU A 267 -9.70 3.25 -2.21
C LEU A 267 -8.22 3.21 -1.81
N PHE A 268 -7.66 2.02 -1.59
CA PHE A 268 -6.26 1.88 -1.20
C PHE A 268 -5.32 2.42 -2.28
N GLY A 269 -5.62 2.15 -3.55
CA GLY A 269 -4.80 2.57 -4.67
C GLY A 269 -4.89 4.07 -4.90
N PHE A 270 -6.06 4.66 -4.63
CA PHE A 270 -6.24 6.11 -4.66
C PHE A 270 -5.41 6.78 -3.56
N ILE A 271 -5.51 6.29 -2.32
CA ILE A 271 -4.74 6.82 -1.18
C ILE A 271 -3.23 6.73 -1.44
N SER A 272 -2.73 5.59 -1.91
CA SER A 272 -1.30 5.42 -2.20
C SER A 272 -0.84 6.32 -3.34
N SER A 273 -1.69 6.60 -4.33
CA SER A 273 -1.37 7.46 -5.48
C SER A 273 -1.25 8.96 -5.12
N LEU A 274 -1.98 9.43 -4.10
CA LEU A 274 -1.90 10.83 -3.65
C LEU A 274 -0.51 11.18 -3.09
N ILE A 275 0.23 10.20 -2.60
CA ILE A 275 1.50 10.42 -1.91
C ILE A 275 2.63 10.80 -2.87
N PRO A 276 2.93 10.01 -3.94
CA PRO A 276 3.85 10.43 -4.99
C PRO A 276 3.44 11.75 -5.65
N LEU A 277 2.14 11.97 -5.85
CA LEU A 277 1.61 13.20 -6.42
C LEU A 277 1.93 14.42 -5.54
N TRP A 278 1.66 14.31 -4.24
CA TRP A 278 1.97 15.34 -3.25
C TRP A 278 3.47 15.65 -3.18
N ARG A 279 4.32 14.61 -3.17
CA ARG A 279 5.78 14.79 -3.15
C ARG A 279 6.29 15.57 -4.35
N ARG A 280 5.76 15.28 -5.54
CA ARG A 280 6.16 15.97 -6.77
C ARG A 280 5.72 17.43 -6.74
N ILE A 281 4.49 17.70 -6.33
CA ILE A 281 3.97 19.07 -6.19
C ILE A 281 4.78 19.88 -5.17
N GLN A 282 5.29 19.26 -4.10
CA GLN A 282 6.19 19.94 -3.15
C GLN A 282 7.57 20.30 -3.76
N CYS A 283 8.02 19.54 -4.76
CA CYS A 283 9.31 19.77 -5.42
C CYS A 283 9.23 20.77 -6.58
N ILE A 284 8.03 21.04 -7.09
CA ILE A 284 7.80 22.03 -8.14
C ILE A 284 7.87 23.43 -7.51
N LYS A 285 8.90 24.18 -7.89
CA LYS A 285 9.08 25.59 -7.53
C LYS A 285 8.29 26.51 -8.46
#